data_AF-A0A931X0U2-F1
#
_entry.id   AF-A0A931X0U2-F1
#
_cell.length_a   1.000
_cell.length_b   1.000
_cell.length_c   1.000
_cell.angle_alpha   90.00
_cell.angle_beta   90.00
_cell.angle_gamma   90.00
#
_symmetry.space_group_name_H-M   'P 1'
#
loop_
_entity.id
_entity.type
_entity.pdbx_description
1 polymer ?
#
loop_
_entity_poly.entity_id
_entity_poly.type
_entity_poly.pdbx_seq_one_letter_code
_entity_poly.pdbx_strand_id
1 'polypeptide(L)'
;MPARTVALSTLARNSPEGPVVLTATEFHQMSGRAGRRGKDTIGVVVLPATSREEVREGLALIDAEPDPVTSSFTPGYVQVLNLLRRSTLQDALRELNRSLAAFECRAEILRLREAIASIPPDDLTERPCDDRLITRGRYERMTDRLRRLQKQGRAPEEEIAALKDEIVSWPCATCPVEQKCLATIENLRTRELRRSSLRQALHNIEGSLADEFTRRAAVLKRLGYLDESYRLTAEGMWAAELRHPRALVMAEIVRRSLVGGSTAAWAAVAGALATERAPYRGGEAGLSALVKLVRELVDFERQHAIDPGDVLKQFEPEWDPGSRRRIPSPADRRADAVVAWMRGADWGKLLMESQSEEGDLQRIMLQAAEVLMQLEGLPFPDVRTAARDARLRLLRTPVI
;
A
#
# COMPACT_ATOMS: atom_id res chain seq x y z
N MET A 1 24.87 -20.62 -5.36
CA MET A 1 25.90 -21.65 -5.11
C MET A 1 25.23 -22.85 -4.42
N PRO A 2 25.37 -24.10 -4.91
CA PRO A 2 24.82 -25.30 -4.25
C PRO A 2 25.76 -25.85 -3.16
N ALA A 3 25.21 -26.47 -2.13
CA ALA A 3 25.92 -27.06 -1.00
C ALA A 3 25.60 -28.55 -0.85
N ARG A 4 26.45 -29.33 -0.15
CA ARG A 4 26.15 -30.75 0.14
C ARG A 4 24.98 -30.89 1.11
N THR A 5 24.97 -30.03 2.13
CA THR A 5 23.99 -30.02 3.21
C THR A 5 23.50 -28.60 3.43
N VAL A 6 22.19 -28.43 3.65
CA VAL A 6 21.57 -27.18 4.08
C VAL A 6 21.04 -27.38 5.49
N ALA A 7 21.36 -26.46 6.41
CA ALA A 7 20.79 -26.46 7.76
C ALA A 7 19.96 -25.18 7.93
N LEU A 8 18.68 -25.31 8.25
CA LEU A 8 17.78 -24.18 8.51
C LEU A 8 17.59 -24.05 10.01
N SER A 9 18.19 -23.04 10.63
CA SER A 9 18.14 -22.86 12.10
C SER A 9 16.78 -22.43 12.65
N THR A 10 15.91 -21.90 11.79
CA THR A 10 14.55 -21.50 12.13
C THR A 10 13.67 -21.58 10.88
N LEU A 11 12.36 -21.79 11.08
CA LEU A 11 11.34 -21.75 10.03
C LEU A 11 10.56 -20.43 10.03
N ALA A 12 11.06 -19.40 10.73
CA ALA A 12 10.45 -18.09 10.75
C ALA A 12 11.44 -17.02 10.27
N ARG A 13 10.92 -15.98 9.62
CA ARG A 13 11.64 -14.75 9.30
C ARG A 13 11.01 -13.57 10.02
N ASN A 14 11.80 -12.55 10.30
CA ASN A 14 11.27 -11.30 10.84
C ASN A 14 10.57 -10.50 9.74
N SER A 15 9.39 -9.96 10.06
CA SER A 15 8.69 -8.94 9.29
C SER A 15 8.46 -7.70 10.18
N PRO A 16 8.13 -6.53 9.61
CA PRO A 16 7.76 -5.35 10.38
C PRO A 16 6.60 -5.59 11.37
N GLU A 17 5.68 -6.51 11.03
CA GLU A 17 4.50 -6.87 11.83
C GLU A 17 4.79 -7.97 12.87
N GLY A 18 5.99 -8.56 12.85
CA GLY A 18 6.43 -9.62 13.74
C GLY A 18 7.04 -10.83 13.01
N PRO A 19 7.42 -11.89 13.74
CA PRO A 19 7.90 -13.13 13.12
C PRO A 19 6.82 -13.77 12.26
N VAL A 20 7.16 -14.14 11.03
CA VAL A 20 6.29 -14.81 10.05
C VAL A 20 6.93 -16.13 9.66
N VAL A 21 6.15 -17.22 9.67
CA VAL A 21 6.59 -18.54 9.22
C VAL A 21 6.93 -18.50 7.74
N LEU A 22 7.99 -19.21 7.33
CA LEU A 22 8.41 -19.31 5.94
C LEU A 22 7.30 -19.88 5.07
N THR A 23 7.18 -19.36 3.85
CA THR A 23 6.26 -19.95 2.87
C THR A 23 6.83 -21.24 2.28
N ALA A 24 5.98 -22.07 1.65
CA ALA A 24 6.42 -23.30 1.00
C ALA A 24 7.48 -23.04 -0.08
N THR A 25 7.31 -21.95 -0.84
CA THR A 25 8.27 -21.51 -1.85
C THR A 25 9.61 -21.12 -1.25
N GLU A 26 9.62 -20.31 -0.18
CA GLU A 26 10.86 -19.92 0.52
C GLU A 26 11.60 -21.16 1.03
N PHE A 27 10.87 -22.06 1.69
CA PHE A 27 11.42 -23.33 2.19
C PHE A 27 12.03 -24.18 1.08
N HIS A 28 11.32 -24.40 -0.02
CA HIS A 28 11.82 -25.17 -1.17
C HIS A 28 13.01 -24.53 -1.88
N GLN A 29 13.04 -23.20 -1.98
CA GLN A 29 14.19 -22.49 -2.56
C GLN A 29 15.45 -22.63 -1.71
N MET A 30 15.32 -22.64 -0.37
CA MET A 30 16.44 -22.82 0.54
C MET A 30 16.91 -24.28 0.57
N SER A 31 15.99 -25.23 0.79
CA SER A 31 16.28 -26.65 0.87
C SER A 31 16.79 -27.23 -0.45
N GLY A 32 16.30 -26.74 -1.59
CA GLY A 32 16.75 -27.10 -2.93
C GLY A 32 18.20 -26.71 -3.27
N ARG A 33 18.90 -25.99 -2.38
CA ARG A 33 20.35 -25.77 -2.49
C ARG A 33 21.18 -26.98 -2.03
N ALA A 34 20.57 -27.95 -1.34
CA ALA A 34 21.22 -29.17 -0.89
C ALA A 34 21.44 -30.17 -2.03
N GLY A 35 22.63 -30.76 -2.08
CA GLY A 35 23.06 -31.67 -3.15
C GLY A 35 23.71 -30.91 -4.32
N ARG A 36 24.98 -31.21 -4.60
CA ARG A 36 25.71 -30.65 -5.73
C ARG A 36 25.60 -31.59 -6.94
N ARG A 37 25.08 -31.06 -8.05
CA ARG A 37 24.93 -31.80 -9.31
C ARG A 37 26.25 -32.48 -9.71
N GLY A 38 26.18 -33.80 -9.94
CA GLY A 38 27.32 -34.62 -10.36
C GLY A 38 28.37 -34.91 -9.27
N LYS A 39 28.18 -34.46 -8.02
CA LYS A 39 29.09 -34.74 -6.90
C LYS A 39 28.41 -35.48 -5.75
N ASP A 40 27.17 -35.13 -5.44
CA ASP A 40 26.40 -35.74 -4.36
C ASP A 40 25.22 -36.53 -4.96
N THR A 41 25.00 -37.76 -4.50
CA THR A 41 23.84 -38.59 -4.88
C THR A 41 22.57 -38.21 -4.13
N ILE A 42 22.72 -37.63 -2.94
CA ILE A 42 21.64 -37.22 -2.04
C ILE A 42 22.00 -35.84 -1.48
N GLY A 43 21.03 -34.92 -1.48
CA GLY A 43 21.10 -33.67 -0.72
C GLY A 43 20.54 -33.86 0.69
N VAL A 44 21.21 -33.32 1.71
CA VAL A 44 20.76 -33.43 3.10
C VAL A 44 20.25 -32.08 3.58
N VAL A 45 19.05 -32.05 4.15
CA VAL A 45 18.47 -30.87 4.80
C VAL A 45 18.32 -31.17 6.28
N VAL A 46 18.82 -30.28 7.13
CA VAL A 46 18.77 -30.41 8.59
C VAL A 46 17.90 -29.31 9.18
N LEU A 47 16.87 -29.71 9.92
CA LEU A 47 16.00 -28.83 10.70
C LEU A 47 16.26 -29.12 12.18
N PRO A 48 17.06 -28.32 12.90
CA PRO A 48 17.22 -28.44 14.32
C PRO A 48 15.96 -27.88 14.98
N ALA A 49 14.98 -28.75 15.23
CA ALA A 49 13.78 -28.33 15.92
C ALA A 49 14.06 -28.12 17.41
N THR A 50 13.74 -26.93 17.91
CA THR A 50 13.84 -26.57 19.32
C THR A 50 12.56 -26.90 20.08
N SER A 51 11.43 -27.01 19.38
CA SER A 51 10.12 -27.38 19.91
C SER A 51 9.41 -28.44 19.05
N ARG A 52 8.37 -29.09 19.58
CA ARG A 52 7.55 -30.05 18.82
C ARG A 52 6.71 -29.38 17.72
N GLU A 53 6.37 -28.10 17.88
CA GLU A 53 5.56 -27.33 16.93
C GLU A 53 6.37 -27.07 15.65
N GLU A 54 7.63 -26.66 15.79
CA GLU A 54 8.55 -26.45 14.66
C GLU A 54 8.75 -27.71 13.81
N VAL A 55 8.76 -28.90 14.41
CA VAL A 55 8.83 -30.17 13.66
C VAL A 55 7.62 -30.35 12.76
N ARG A 56 6.41 -30.08 13.28
CA ARG A 56 5.16 -30.24 12.54
C ARG A 56 5.07 -29.24 11.40
N GLU A 57 5.46 -27.99 11.65
CA GLU A 57 5.53 -26.95 10.63
C GLU A 57 6.51 -27.31 9.52
N GLY A 58 7.71 -27.80 9.89
CA GLY A 58 8.70 -28.25 8.92
C GLY A 58 8.20 -29.41 8.06
N LEU A 59 7.52 -30.40 8.65
CA LEU A 59 6.89 -31.49 7.90
C LEU A 59 5.79 -30.99 6.97
N ALA A 60 4.96 -30.06 7.42
CA ALA A 60 3.92 -29.46 6.58
C ALA A 60 4.52 -28.73 5.36
N LEU A 61 5.65 -28.03 5.53
CA LEU A 61 6.34 -27.34 4.44
C LEU A 61 7.02 -28.28 3.44
N ILE A 62 7.44 -29.48 3.85
CA ILE A 62 8.07 -30.48 2.96
C ILE A 62 7.05 -31.03 1.96
N ASP A 63 5.82 -31.28 2.41
CA ASP A 63 4.76 -31.85 1.57
C ASP A 63 3.91 -30.76 0.87
N ALA A 64 4.09 -29.48 1.22
CA ALA A 64 3.33 -28.38 0.66
C ALA A 64 3.68 -28.12 -0.80
N GLU A 65 2.68 -27.81 -1.63
CA GLU A 65 2.95 -27.29 -2.97
C GLU A 65 3.55 -25.87 -2.90
N PRO A 66 4.44 -25.48 -3.84
CA PRO A 66 4.91 -24.11 -3.93
C PRO A 66 3.76 -23.11 -4.04
N ASP A 67 3.91 -21.97 -3.36
CA ASP A 67 2.91 -20.89 -3.39
C ASP A 67 2.70 -20.37 -4.82
N PRO A 68 1.47 -19.96 -5.19
CA PRO A 68 1.23 -19.36 -6.49
C PRO A 68 1.99 -18.03 -6.62
N VAL A 69 2.45 -17.74 -7.83
CA VAL A 69 3.02 -16.42 -8.15
C VAL A 69 1.90 -15.39 -8.11
N THR A 70 2.00 -14.45 -7.18
CA THR A 70 1.06 -13.32 -7.04
C THR A 70 1.66 -12.02 -7.54
N SER A 71 0.83 -11.14 -8.10
CA SER A 71 1.26 -9.84 -8.59
C SER A 71 1.39 -8.81 -7.47
N SER A 72 2.59 -8.26 -7.29
CA SER A 72 2.85 -7.09 -6.43
C SER A 72 2.76 -5.75 -7.18
N PHE A 73 2.14 -5.73 -8.36
CA PHE A 73 2.10 -4.55 -9.22
C PHE A 73 1.14 -3.48 -8.69
N THR A 74 1.69 -2.28 -8.46
CA THR A 74 0.97 -1.07 -8.09
C THR A 74 1.49 0.09 -8.97
N PRO A 75 0.61 0.92 -9.55
CA PRO A 75 1.03 1.99 -10.43
C PRO A 75 1.65 3.13 -9.62
N GLY A 76 2.96 3.31 -9.66
CA GLY A 76 3.65 4.48 -9.13
C GLY A 76 3.64 5.67 -10.10
N TYR A 77 3.99 6.87 -9.61
CA TYR A 77 3.97 8.10 -10.42
C TYR A 77 4.83 8.04 -11.68
N VAL A 78 6.01 7.40 -11.60
CA VAL A 78 6.89 7.20 -12.76
C VAL A 78 6.22 6.33 -13.81
N GLN A 79 5.52 5.27 -13.42
CA GLN A 79 4.79 4.43 -14.37
C GLN A 79 3.63 5.20 -15.01
N VAL A 80 2.91 6.02 -14.23
CA VAL A 80 1.85 6.90 -14.76
C VAL A 80 2.40 7.84 -15.83
N LEU A 81 3.48 8.57 -15.52
CA LEU A 81 4.13 9.47 -16.47
C LEU A 81 4.61 8.72 -17.72
N ASN A 82 5.28 7.57 -17.55
CA ASN A 82 5.82 6.81 -18.68
C ASN A 82 4.75 6.16 -19.56
N LEU A 83 3.60 5.78 -19.00
CA LEU A 83 2.44 5.30 -19.75
C LEU A 83 1.80 6.45 -20.54
N LEU A 84 1.51 7.58 -19.88
CA LEU A 84 0.89 8.74 -20.50
C LEU A 84 1.81 9.48 -21.50
N ARG A 85 3.13 9.24 -21.43
CA ARG A 85 4.10 9.74 -22.41
C ARG A 85 3.87 9.17 -23.81
N ARG A 86 3.39 7.94 -23.92
CA ARG A 86 3.21 7.22 -25.20
C ARG A 86 1.75 6.96 -25.57
N SER A 87 0.85 6.98 -24.58
CA SER A 87 -0.54 6.53 -24.73
C SER A 87 -1.50 7.60 -24.20
N THR A 88 -2.76 7.60 -24.67
CA THR A 88 -3.82 8.39 -24.02
C THR A 88 -4.16 7.80 -22.65
N LEU A 89 -4.89 8.53 -21.80
CA LEU A 89 -5.37 7.99 -20.53
C LEU A 89 -6.19 6.71 -20.72
N GLN A 90 -7.10 6.70 -21.71
CA GLN A 90 -7.91 5.51 -22.01
C GLN A 90 -7.06 4.33 -22.47
N ASP A 91 -6.05 4.57 -23.30
CA ASP A 91 -5.13 3.53 -23.76
C ASP A 91 -4.27 2.97 -22.63
N ALA A 92 -3.76 3.84 -21.75
CA ALA A 92 -2.98 3.45 -20.59
C ALA A 92 -3.81 2.55 -19.64
N LEU A 93 -5.07 2.89 -19.41
CA LEU A 93 -5.98 2.06 -18.62
C LEU A 93 -6.25 0.69 -19.29
N ARG A 94 -6.35 0.65 -20.63
CA ARG A 94 -6.46 -0.61 -21.38
C ARG A 94 -5.19 -1.46 -21.26
N GLU A 95 -4.01 -0.85 -21.26
CA GLU A 95 -2.73 -1.55 -21.04
C GLU A 95 -2.66 -2.13 -19.61
N LEU A 96 -3.07 -1.38 -18.59
CA LEU A 96 -3.10 -1.84 -17.20
C LEU A 96 -3.99 -3.07 -17.00
N ASN A 97 -5.12 -3.14 -17.70
CA ASN A 97 -6.04 -4.29 -17.66
C ASN A 97 -5.44 -5.59 -18.25
N ARG A 98 -4.26 -5.53 -18.86
CA ARG A 98 -3.51 -6.70 -19.34
C ARG A 98 -2.47 -7.20 -18.34
N SER A 99 -2.28 -6.51 -17.21
CA SER A 99 -1.32 -6.90 -16.17
C SER A 99 -1.71 -8.20 -15.44
N LEU A 100 -0.74 -8.83 -14.78
CA LEU A 100 -0.99 -9.98 -13.91
C LEU A 100 -1.92 -9.62 -12.74
N ALA A 101 -1.77 -8.42 -12.15
CA ALA A 101 -2.69 -7.91 -11.13
C ALA A 101 -4.15 -7.91 -11.62
N ALA A 102 -4.39 -7.41 -12.83
CA ALA A 102 -5.71 -7.43 -13.44
C ALA A 102 -6.17 -8.86 -13.81
N PHE A 103 -5.24 -9.78 -14.11
CA PHE A 103 -5.55 -11.19 -14.33
C PHE A 103 -5.99 -11.91 -13.04
N GLU A 104 -5.30 -11.70 -11.93
CA GLU A 104 -5.63 -12.32 -10.64
C GLU A 104 -7.00 -11.85 -10.12
N CYS A 105 -7.32 -10.57 -10.32
CA CYS A 105 -8.64 -10.04 -9.99
C CYS A 105 -9.75 -10.60 -10.88
N ARG A 106 -9.47 -11.07 -12.12
CA ARG A 106 -10.53 -11.53 -13.06
C ARG A 106 -11.31 -12.72 -12.53
N ALA A 107 -10.66 -13.66 -11.85
CA ALA A 107 -11.32 -14.82 -11.27
C ALA A 107 -12.28 -14.39 -10.15
N GLU A 108 -11.85 -13.51 -9.25
CA GLU A 108 -12.72 -13.01 -8.18
C GLU A 108 -13.84 -12.11 -8.72
N ILE A 109 -13.56 -11.29 -9.72
CA ILE A 109 -14.58 -10.51 -10.45
C ILE A 109 -15.65 -11.43 -11.04
N LEU A 110 -15.24 -12.52 -11.70
CA LEU A 110 -16.18 -13.50 -12.27
C LEU A 110 -16.98 -14.16 -11.16
N ARG A 111 -16.33 -14.62 -10.08
CA ARG A 111 -16.98 -15.23 -8.91
C ARG A 111 -18.01 -14.30 -8.28
N LEU A 112 -17.69 -13.02 -8.13
CA LEU A 112 -18.59 -12.02 -7.58
C LEU A 112 -19.76 -11.73 -8.52
N ARG A 113 -19.53 -11.66 -9.84
CA ARG A 113 -20.59 -11.50 -10.84
C ARG A 113 -21.55 -12.70 -10.86
N GLU A 114 -21.01 -13.91 -10.83
CA GLU A 114 -21.81 -15.14 -10.71
C GLU A 114 -22.58 -15.18 -9.39
N ALA A 115 -21.95 -14.80 -8.27
CA ALA A 115 -22.62 -14.69 -6.98
C ALA A 115 -23.76 -13.66 -7.01
N ILE A 116 -23.58 -12.50 -7.65
CA ILE A 116 -24.65 -11.50 -7.84
C ILE A 116 -25.78 -12.06 -8.72
N ALA A 117 -25.44 -12.70 -9.85
CA ALA A 117 -26.41 -13.27 -10.78
C ALA A 117 -27.21 -14.43 -10.15
N SER A 118 -26.61 -15.16 -9.22
CA SER A 118 -27.27 -16.23 -8.47
C SER A 118 -28.35 -15.74 -7.51
N ILE A 119 -28.37 -14.45 -7.14
CA ILE A 119 -29.40 -13.87 -6.26
C ILE A 119 -30.67 -13.64 -7.09
N PRO A 120 -31.78 -14.35 -6.80
CA PRO A 120 -33.03 -14.22 -7.56
C PRO A 120 -33.50 -12.77 -7.64
N PRO A 121 -34.10 -12.34 -8.77
CA PRO A 121 -34.73 -11.03 -8.87
C PRO A 121 -35.79 -10.85 -7.77
N ASP A 122 -36.11 -9.59 -7.47
CA ASP A 122 -37.20 -9.26 -6.54
C ASP A 122 -38.51 -9.88 -7.08
N ASP A 123 -39.14 -10.73 -6.29
CA ASP A 123 -40.38 -11.44 -6.64
C ASP A 123 -41.64 -10.58 -6.44
N LEU A 124 -41.47 -9.33 -6.00
CA LEU A 124 -42.53 -8.34 -5.80
C LEU A 124 -42.56 -7.24 -6.88
N THR A 125 -42.17 -7.56 -8.12
CA THR A 125 -42.14 -6.63 -9.27
C THR A 125 -43.49 -5.97 -9.64
N GLU A 126 -44.61 -6.43 -9.07
CA GLU A 126 -45.97 -5.92 -9.35
C GLU A 126 -46.65 -5.29 -8.11
N ARG A 127 -45.89 -4.60 -7.25
CA ARG A 127 -46.51 -3.89 -6.12
C ARG A 127 -47.27 -2.65 -6.60
N PRO A 128 -48.51 -2.43 -6.12
CA PRO A 128 -49.23 -1.17 -6.36
C PRO A 128 -48.61 0.06 -5.67
N CYS A 129 -47.68 -0.15 -4.73
CA CYS A 129 -47.01 0.91 -3.99
C CYS A 129 -45.52 0.95 -4.34
N ASP A 130 -44.99 2.12 -4.72
CA ASP A 130 -43.59 2.38 -5.06
C ASP A 130 -42.60 2.25 -3.88
N ASP A 131 -43.05 1.68 -2.76
CA ASP A 131 -42.39 1.81 -1.48
C ASP A 131 -41.43 0.64 -1.20
N ARG A 132 -40.14 0.91 -1.44
CA ARG A 132 -39.03 -0.02 -1.27
C ARG A 132 -38.61 -0.08 0.20
N LEU A 133 -39.04 -1.10 0.94
CA LEU A 133 -38.50 -1.61 2.22
C LEU A 133 -38.50 -0.66 3.46
N ILE A 134 -38.48 0.66 3.30
CA ILE A 134 -38.23 1.64 4.37
C ILE A 134 -39.47 1.88 5.24
N THR A 135 -40.67 1.89 4.66
CA THR A 135 -41.90 2.15 5.40
C THR A 135 -42.37 1.00 6.28
N ARG A 136 -42.07 -0.26 5.95
CA ARG A 136 -42.43 -1.37 6.85
C ARG A 136 -41.65 -1.30 8.17
N GLY A 137 -40.37 -0.97 8.13
CA GLY A 137 -39.58 -0.76 9.35
C GLY A 137 -40.12 0.40 10.21
N ARG A 138 -40.78 1.40 9.60
CA ARG A 138 -41.49 2.46 10.34
C ARG A 138 -42.80 1.94 10.94
N TYR A 139 -43.60 1.20 10.17
CA TYR A 139 -44.81 0.53 10.66
C TYR A 139 -44.54 -0.40 11.85
N GLU A 140 -43.53 -1.28 11.75
CA GLU A 140 -43.15 -2.22 12.82
C GLU A 140 -42.75 -1.49 14.10
N ARG A 141 -41.94 -0.43 13.98
CA ARG A 141 -41.59 0.44 15.11
C ARG A 141 -42.81 1.11 15.74
N MET A 142 -43.78 1.54 14.95
CA MET A 142 -45.02 2.12 15.47
C MET A 142 -45.91 1.08 16.15
N THR A 143 -46.06 -0.12 15.59
CA THR A 143 -46.79 -1.22 16.25
C THR A 143 -46.11 -1.70 17.53
N ASP A 144 -44.78 -1.77 17.56
CA ASP A 144 -44.01 -2.11 18.76
C ASP A 144 -44.07 -1.01 19.81
N ARG A 145 -44.10 0.26 19.37
CA ARG A 145 -44.32 1.41 20.25
C ARG A 145 -45.73 1.35 20.84
N LEU A 146 -46.76 1.08 20.04
CA LEU A 146 -48.14 0.91 20.51
C LEU A 146 -48.25 -0.22 21.54
N ARG A 147 -47.68 -1.39 21.26
CA ARG A 147 -47.63 -2.54 22.19
C ARG A 147 -46.93 -2.20 23.50
N ARG A 148 -45.79 -1.48 23.43
CA ARG A 148 -45.05 -1.03 24.62
C ARG A 148 -45.87 -0.05 25.46
N LEU A 149 -46.50 0.94 24.84
CA LEU A 149 -47.33 1.94 25.52
C LEU A 149 -48.56 1.31 26.19
N GLN A 150 -49.22 0.36 25.52
CA GLN A 150 -50.34 -0.39 26.08
C GLN A 150 -49.93 -1.26 27.28
N LYS A 151 -48.75 -1.89 27.22
CA LYS A 151 -48.23 -2.71 28.31
C LYS A 151 -47.78 -1.89 29.53
N GLN A 152 -47.36 -0.64 29.33
CA GLN A 152 -46.90 0.25 30.40
C GLN A 152 -48.04 0.91 31.18
N GLY A 153 -49.28 0.89 30.67
CA GLY A 153 -50.50 1.31 31.39
C GLY A 153 -50.57 2.77 31.83
N ARG A 154 -49.58 3.60 31.44
CA ARG A 154 -49.42 5.01 31.85
C ARG A 154 -49.35 6.00 30.69
N ALA A 155 -49.54 5.52 29.45
CA ALA A 155 -49.53 6.39 28.27
C ALA A 155 -50.88 7.12 28.12
N PRO A 156 -50.88 8.40 27.72
CA PRO A 156 -52.12 9.15 27.46
C PRO A 156 -52.99 8.45 26.41
N GLU A 157 -54.31 8.37 26.65
CA GLU A 157 -55.26 7.73 25.71
C GLU A 157 -55.25 8.41 24.33
N GLU A 158 -55.02 9.72 24.28
CA GLU A 158 -54.88 10.50 23.05
C GLU A 158 -53.65 10.09 22.21
N GLU A 159 -52.52 9.77 22.85
CA GLU A 159 -51.31 9.30 22.15
C GLU A 159 -51.54 7.91 21.56
N ILE A 160 -52.27 7.05 22.28
CA ILE A 160 -52.65 5.71 21.81
C ILE A 160 -53.64 5.83 20.63
N ALA A 161 -54.59 6.75 20.69
CA ALA A 161 -55.56 6.99 19.62
C ALA A 161 -54.88 7.53 18.36
N ALA A 162 -54.02 8.55 18.49
CA ALA A 162 -53.28 9.13 17.37
C ALA A 162 -52.38 8.10 16.68
N LEU A 163 -51.69 7.25 17.46
CA LEU A 163 -50.83 6.20 16.90
C LEU A 163 -51.65 5.09 16.22
N LYS A 164 -52.86 4.78 16.70
CA LYS A 164 -53.78 3.85 16.02
C LYS A 164 -54.25 4.41 14.68
N ASP A 165 -54.61 5.69 14.63
CA ASP A 165 -55.05 6.33 13.39
C ASP A 165 -53.90 6.42 12.36
N GLU A 166 -52.66 6.70 12.81
CA GLU A 166 -51.47 6.65 11.95
C GLU A 166 -51.22 5.23 11.39
N ILE A 167 -51.42 4.19 12.19
CA ILE A 167 -51.30 2.79 11.76
C ILE A 167 -52.38 2.40 10.74
N VAL A 168 -53.63 2.83 10.94
CA VAL A 168 -54.76 2.52 10.04
C VAL A 168 -54.64 3.26 8.70
N SER A 169 -54.08 4.48 8.70
CA SER A 169 -53.82 5.25 7.47
C SER A 169 -52.67 4.69 6.63
N TRP A 170 -51.97 3.65 7.09
CA TRP A 170 -50.84 3.07 6.36
C TRP A 170 -51.31 2.32 5.10
N PRO A 171 -50.69 2.55 3.93
CA PRO A 171 -51.09 1.90 2.67
C PRO A 171 -51.05 0.37 2.68
N CYS A 172 -50.30 -0.23 3.62
CA CYS A 172 -50.21 -1.69 3.76
C CYS A 172 -51.40 -2.29 4.51
N ALA A 173 -52.17 -1.50 5.28
CA ALA A 173 -53.27 -1.98 6.12
C ALA A 173 -54.47 -2.51 5.30
N THR A 174 -54.59 -2.11 4.04
CA THR A 174 -55.63 -2.55 3.10
C THR A 174 -55.06 -3.29 1.88
N CYS A 175 -53.79 -3.70 1.94
CA CYS A 175 -53.09 -4.25 0.78
C CYS A 175 -53.50 -5.71 0.50
N PRO A 176 -54.00 -6.05 -0.71
CA PRO A 176 -54.48 -7.40 -1.03
C PRO A 176 -53.38 -8.48 -1.05
N VAL A 177 -52.11 -8.07 -1.07
CA VAL A 177 -50.94 -8.98 -1.06
C VAL A 177 -50.11 -8.89 0.22
N GLU A 178 -50.65 -8.27 1.29
CA GLU A 178 -49.93 -8.01 2.55
C GLU A 178 -49.28 -9.28 3.11
N GLN A 179 -50.02 -10.38 3.30
CA GLN A 179 -49.50 -11.59 3.93
C GLN A 179 -48.32 -12.22 3.16
N LYS A 180 -48.41 -12.25 1.82
CA LYS A 180 -47.34 -12.75 0.95
C LYS A 180 -46.13 -11.81 0.97
N CYS A 181 -46.37 -10.50 1.03
CA CYS A 181 -45.33 -9.49 1.19
C CYS A 181 -44.59 -9.67 2.52
N LEU A 182 -45.30 -9.76 3.65
CA LEU A 182 -44.72 -9.95 4.99
C LEU A 182 -43.89 -11.21 5.11
N ALA A 183 -44.37 -12.33 4.56
CA ALA A 183 -43.64 -13.60 4.55
C ALA A 183 -42.30 -13.54 3.78
N THR A 184 -42.15 -12.55 2.90
CA THR A 184 -41.03 -12.46 1.96
C THR A 184 -40.12 -11.25 2.20
N ILE A 185 -40.58 -10.21 2.93
CA ILE A 185 -39.83 -8.96 3.19
C ILE A 185 -38.46 -9.20 3.83
N GLU A 186 -38.36 -10.07 4.84
CA GLU A 186 -37.08 -10.32 5.52
C GLU A 186 -36.09 -11.06 4.61
N ASN A 187 -36.60 -11.99 3.81
CA ASN A 187 -35.83 -12.68 2.77
C ASN A 187 -35.36 -11.72 1.67
N LEU A 188 -36.22 -10.80 1.22
CA LEU A 188 -35.90 -9.77 0.23
C LEU A 188 -34.87 -8.77 0.76
N ARG A 189 -35.03 -8.32 2.02
CA ARG A 189 -34.06 -7.44 2.68
C ARG A 189 -32.68 -8.09 2.77
N THR A 190 -32.64 -9.36 3.17
CA THR A 190 -31.39 -10.13 3.25
C THR A 190 -30.74 -10.30 1.87
N ARG A 191 -31.54 -10.63 0.85
CA ARG A 191 -31.07 -10.73 -0.55
C ARG A 191 -30.53 -9.40 -1.08
N GLU A 192 -31.22 -8.29 -0.83
CA GLU A 192 -30.83 -6.98 -1.33
C GLU A 192 -29.59 -6.44 -0.59
N LEU A 193 -29.50 -6.64 0.73
CA LEU A 193 -28.27 -6.33 1.48
C LEU A 193 -27.07 -7.15 0.98
N ARG A 194 -27.27 -8.45 0.75
CA ARG A 194 -26.23 -9.33 0.18
C ARG A 194 -25.83 -8.88 -1.22
N ARG A 195 -26.80 -8.55 -2.08
CA ARG A 195 -26.57 -8.04 -3.44
C ARG A 195 -25.80 -6.72 -3.42
N SER A 196 -26.19 -5.79 -2.55
CA SER A 196 -25.50 -4.51 -2.36
C SER A 196 -24.06 -4.72 -1.87
N SER A 197 -23.85 -5.60 -0.88
CA SER A 197 -22.53 -5.95 -0.37
C SER A 197 -21.63 -6.58 -1.44
N LEU A 198 -22.14 -7.54 -2.22
CA LEU A 198 -21.38 -8.16 -3.32
C LEU A 198 -21.08 -7.16 -4.44
N ARG A 199 -22.02 -6.26 -4.78
CA ARG A 199 -21.78 -5.17 -5.74
C ARG A 199 -20.69 -4.22 -5.25
N GLN A 200 -20.68 -3.89 -3.95
CA GLN A 200 -19.65 -3.07 -3.36
C GLN A 200 -18.28 -3.77 -3.42
N ALA A 201 -18.21 -5.06 -3.08
CA ALA A 201 -16.98 -5.84 -3.20
C ALA A 201 -16.47 -5.90 -4.65
N LEU A 202 -17.38 -6.12 -5.60
CA LEU A 202 -17.07 -6.14 -7.03
C LEU A 202 -16.52 -4.79 -7.49
N HIS A 203 -17.19 -3.68 -7.12
CA HIS A 203 -16.75 -2.33 -7.47
C HIS A 203 -15.33 -2.04 -6.92
N ASN A 204 -15.08 -2.42 -5.66
CA ASN A 204 -13.76 -2.24 -5.04
C ASN A 204 -12.65 -2.99 -5.80
N ILE A 205 -12.92 -4.18 -6.34
CA ILE A 205 -11.93 -5.00 -7.04
C ILE A 205 -11.77 -4.57 -8.52
N GLU A 206 -12.87 -4.30 -9.23
CA GLU A 206 -12.84 -3.87 -10.63
C GLU A 206 -12.19 -2.49 -10.81
N GLY A 207 -12.39 -1.59 -9.85
CA GLY A 207 -11.88 -0.22 -9.90
C GLY A 207 -10.46 -0.06 -9.38
N SER A 208 -9.96 -0.94 -8.50
CA SER A 208 -8.77 -0.65 -7.68
C SER A 208 -7.56 -0.14 -8.47
N LEU A 209 -7.14 -0.87 -9.51
CA LEU A 209 -5.94 -0.54 -10.28
C LEU A 209 -6.13 0.69 -11.18
N ALA A 210 -7.28 0.75 -11.87
CA ALA A 210 -7.61 1.87 -12.77
C ALA A 210 -7.86 3.16 -11.99
N ASP A 211 -8.54 3.06 -10.85
CA ASP A 211 -8.80 4.18 -9.96
C ASP A 211 -7.51 4.67 -9.32
N GLU A 212 -6.61 3.78 -8.88
CA GLU A 212 -5.32 4.20 -8.34
C GLU A 212 -4.48 4.92 -9.40
N PHE A 213 -4.42 4.39 -10.63
CA PHE A 213 -3.76 5.07 -11.75
C PHE A 213 -4.36 6.45 -11.99
N THR A 214 -5.69 6.55 -12.01
CA THR A 214 -6.41 7.81 -12.26
C THR A 214 -6.22 8.81 -11.13
N ARG A 215 -6.26 8.38 -9.86
CA ARG A 215 -5.96 9.22 -8.68
C ARG A 215 -4.54 9.79 -8.76
N ARG A 216 -3.55 8.97 -9.11
CA ARG A 216 -2.16 9.42 -9.28
C ARG A 216 -1.97 10.35 -10.48
N ALA A 217 -2.66 10.09 -11.58
CA ALA A 217 -2.69 11.00 -12.72
C ALA A 217 -3.31 12.35 -12.35
N ALA A 218 -4.38 12.36 -11.53
CA ALA A 218 -4.99 13.59 -11.02
C ALA A 218 -4.02 14.39 -10.13
N VAL A 219 -3.26 13.71 -9.24
CA VAL A 219 -2.18 14.34 -8.45
C VAL A 219 -1.14 14.99 -9.35
N LEU A 220 -0.63 14.27 -10.35
CA LEU A 220 0.36 14.79 -11.30
C LEU A 220 -0.16 15.97 -12.11
N LYS A 221 -1.42 15.93 -12.53
CA LYS A 221 -2.11 17.03 -13.21
C LYS A 221 -2.18 18.26 -12.31
N ARG A 222 -2.62 18.09 -11.05
CA ARG A 222 -2.76 19.20 -10.10
C ARG A 222 -1.41 19.82 -9.69
N LEU A 223 -0.34 19.04 -9.69
CA LEU A 223 1.03 19.52 -9.47
C LEU A 223 1.69 20.13 -10.73
N GLY A 224 1.05 20.00 -11.90
CA GLY A 224 1.51 20.59 -13.16
C GLY A 224 2.47 19.71 -13.98
N TYR A 225 2.62 18.42 -13.65
CA TYR A 225 3.37 17.46 -14.48
C TYR A 225 2.54 16.95 -15.67
N LEU A 226 1.22 17.02 -15.58
CA LEU A 226 0.29 16.72 -16.66
C LEU A 226 -0.59 17.94 -16.94
N ASP A 227 -0.98 18.12 -18.20
CA ASP A 227 -1.92 19.16 -18.62
C ASP A 227 -3.38 18.75 -18.43
N GLU A 228 -4.31 19.60 -18.88
CA GLU A 228 -5.75 19.32 -18.79
C GLU A 228 -6.20 18.05 -19.52
N SER A 229 -5.46 17.65 -20.56
CA SER A 229 -5.70 16.47 -21.39
C SER A 229 -4.87 15.25 -20.97
N TYR A 230 -4.26 15.27 -19.78
CA TYR A 230 -3.36 14.22 -19.28
C TYR A 230 -2.14 13.95 -20.18
N ARG A 231 -1.65 14.96 -20.90
CA ARG A 231 -0.37 14.92 -21.61
C ARG A 231 0.74 15.48 -20.72
N LEU A 232 1.97 15.00 -20.93
CA LEU A 232 3.13 15.46 -20.16
C LEU A 232 3.43 16.92 -20.48
N THR A 233 3.57 17.73 -19.44
CA THR A 233 4.16 19.08 -19.54
C THR A 233 5.68 18.98 -19.65
N ALA A 234 6.38 20.10 -19.82
CA ALA A 234 7.85 20.14 -19.75
C ALA A 234 8.36 19.56 -18.42
N GLU A 235 7.66 19.85 -17.31
CA GLU A 235 7.97 19.28 -16.00
C GLU A 235 7.74 17.76 -15.96
N GLY A 236 6.63 17.29 -16.54
CA GLY A 236 6.33 15.87 -16.67
C GLY A 236 7.37 15.10 -17.50
N MET A 237 7.91 15.71 -18.54
CA MET A 237 8.88 15.07 -19.45
C MET A 237 10.16 14.67 -18.73
N TRP A 238 10.78 15.57 -17.96
CA TRP A 238 12.00 15.23 -17.23
C TRP A 238 11.70 14.40 -15.98
N ALA A 239 10.56 14.61 -15.32
CA ALA A 239 10.17 13.80 -14.16
C ALA A 239 9.94 12.33 -14.52
N ALA A 240 9.54 12.03 -15.76
CA ALA A 240 9.38 10.66 -16.28
C ALA A 240 10.71 9.87 -16.37
N GLU A 241 11.86 10.56 -16.37
CA GLU A 241 13.18 9.94 -16.42
C GLU A 241 13.67 9.46 -15.05
N LEU A 242 13.02 9.90 -13.96
CA LEU A 242 13.33 9.44 -12.61
C LEU A 242 12.92 7.99 -12.41
N ARG A 243 13.75 7.21 -11.74
CA ARG A 243 13.59 5.77 -11.47
C ARG A 243 13.79 5.48 -9.99
N HIS A 244 12.98 6.13 -9.16
CA HIS A 244 13.00 5.96 -7.72
C HIS A 244 11.58 5.81 -7.18
N PRO A 245 11.32 4.94 -6.18
CA PRO A 245 9.99 4.81 -5.58
C PRO A 245 9.43 6.15 -5.07
N ARG A 246 10.31 7.04 -4.60
CA ARG A 246 9.98 8.41 -4.14
C ARG A 246 10.23 9.48 -5.22
N ALA A 247 10.06 9.15 -6.50
CA ALA A 247 10.33 10.08 -7.60
C ALA A 247 9.54 11.39 -7.51
N LEU A 248 8.31 11.38 -7.00
CA LEU A 248 7.54 12.62 -6.84
C LEU A 248 8.19 13.59 -5.83
N VAL A 249 8.69 13.06 -4.71
CA VAL A 249 9.45 13.85 -3.72
C VAL A 249 10.70 14.43 -4.38
N MET A 250 11.46 13.59 -5.09
CA MET A 250 12.66 14.00 -5.81
C MET A 250 12.38 15.08 -6.86
N ALA A 251 11.31 14.92 -7.65
CA ALA A 251 10.89 15.90 -8.63
C ALA A 251 10.52 17.24 -7.98
N GLU A 252 9.77 17.23 -6.88
CA GLU A 252 9.39 18.45 -6.18
C GLU A 252 10.59 19.18 -5.53
N ILE A 253 11.60 18.45 -5.05
CA ILE A 253 12.85 19.07 -4.55
C ILE A 253 13.53 19.87 -5.66
N VAL A 254 13.63 19.28 -6.86
CA VAL A 254 14.23 19.91 -8.05
C VAL A 254 13.38 21.09 -8.51
N ARG A 255 12.07 20.86 -8.75
CA ARG A 255 11.13 21.86 -9.29
C ARG A 255 11.01 23.09 -8.39
N ARG A 256 11.05 22.91 -7.07
CA ARG A 256 10.99 24.01 -6.08
C ARG A 256 12.38 24.56 -5.71
N SER A 257 13.45 24.02 -6.29
CA SER A 257 14.84 24.39 -5.99
C SER A 257 15.17 24.38 -4.49
N LEU A 258 14.66 23.40 -3.73
CA LEU A 258 14.73 23.40 -2.25
C LEU A 258 16.16 23.37 -1.70
N VAL A 259 17.10 22.81 -2.46
CA VAL A 259 18.51 22.66 -2.07
C VAL A 259 19.49 23.33 -3.03
N GLY A 260 18.98 23.99 -4.08
CA GLY A 260 19.78 24.68 -5.10
C GLY A 260 20.92 23.84 -5.68
N GLY A 261 22.09 24.46 -5.87
CA GLY A 261 23.32 23.82 -6.35
C GLY A 261 24.25 23.30 -5.24
N SER A 262 23.74 23.01 -4.04
CA SER A 262 24.60 22.56 -2.92
C SER A 262 24.92 21.06 -3.01
N THR A 263 26.20 20.72 -3.23
CA THR A 263 26.69 19.32 -3.25
C THR A 263 26.30 18.56 -1.98
N ALA A 264 26.54 19.16 -0.80
CA ALA A 264 26.27 18.51 0.48
C ALA A 264 24.77 18.29 0.72
N ALA A 265 23.93 19.23 0.28
CA ALA A 265 22.49 19.08 0.43
C ALA A 265 21.93 18.00 -0.50
N TRP A 266 22.45 17.89 -1.73
CA TRP A 266 22.08 16.78 -2.64
C TRP A 266 22.53 15.42 -2.12
N ALA A 267 23.72 15.34 -1.50
CA ALA A 267 24.15 14.12 -0.81
C ALA A 267 23.23 13.75 0.36
N ALA A 268 22.83 14.73 1.18
CA ALA A 268 21.88 14.52 2.27
C ALA A 268 20.52 14.03 1.76
N VAL A 269 19.98 14.67 0.71
CA VAL A 269 18.72 14.25 0.06
C VAL A 269 18.83 12.82 -0.48
N ALA A 270 19.93 12.49 -1.16
CA ALA A 270 20.13 11.15 -1.71
C ALA A 270 20.21 10.08 -0.61
N GLY A 271 20.91 10.35 0.49
CA GLY A 271 20.93 9.47 1.66
C GLY A 271 19.56 9.34 2.35
N ALA A 272 18.82 10.45 2.50
CA ALA A 272 17.48 10.43 3.08
C ALA A 272 16.51 9.56 2.27
N LEU A 273 16.63 9.61 0.94
CA LEU A 273 15.78 8.87 0.00
C LEU A 273 16.15 7.39 -0.15
N ALA A 274 17.34 6.97 0.27
CA ALA A 274 17.73 5.55 0.30
C ALA A 274 16.71 4.69 1.09
N THR A 275 16.58 3.43 0.68
CA THR A 275 15.57 2.49 1.20
C THR A 275 16.17 1.42 2.11
N GLU A 276 17.50 1.32 2.17
CA GLU A 276 18.18 0.39 3.06
C GLU A 276 17.91 0.69 4.54
N ARG A 277 18.12 -0.32 5.38
CA ARG A 277 18.05 -0.18 6.84
C ARG A 277 18.92 0.97 7.30
N ALA A 278 18.33 1.92 8.02
CA ALA A 278 19.09 3.05 8.53
C ALA A 278 20.10 2.60 9.60
N PRO A 279 21.25 3.30 9.71
CA PRO A 279 22.14 3.15 10.84
C PRO A 279 21.42 3.24 12.17
N TYR A 280 21.88 2.50 13.19
CA TYR A 280 21.27 2.60 14.51
C TYR A 280 21.55 3.96 15.15
N ARG A 281 22.73 4.54 14.91
CA ARG A 281 23.11 5.90 15.35
C ARG A 281 23.38 6.82 14.15
N GLY A 282 23.17 8.11 14.36
CA GLY A 282 23.48 9.18 13.40
C GLY A 282 22.97 10.52 13.92
N GLY A 283 23.42 11.61 13.29
CA GLY A 283 23.00 12.97 13.59
C GLY A 283 21.75 13.42 12.83
N GLU A 284 21.33 14.67 13.08
CA GLU A 284 20.32 15.37 12.27
C GLU A 284 21.00 15.99 11.04
N ALA A 285 20.54 15.67 9.83
CA ALA A 285 21.17 16.11 8.58
C ALA A 285 20.58 17.41 8.02
N GLY A 286 19.76 18.11 8.81
CA GLY A 286 19.14 19.38 8.40
C GLY A 286 18.03 19.21 7.36
N LEU A 287 17.26 18.13 7.42
CA LEU A 287 16.23 17.78 6.42
C LEU A 287 14.90 18.54 6.57
N SER A 288 14.85 19.66 7.30
CA SER A 288 13.59 20.34 7.66
C SER A 288 12.71 20.70 6.45
N ALA A 289 13.31 21.21 5.36
CA ALA A 289 12.60 21.52 4.13
C ALA A 289 12.04 20.25 3.44
N LEU A 290 12.80 19.15 3.48
CA LEU A 290 12.39 17.86 2.93
C LEU A 290 11.25 17.25 3.76
N VAL A 291 11.33 17.29 5.09
CA VAL A 291 10.25 16.82 5.99
C VAL A 291 8.95 17.59 5.71
N LYS A 292 9.04 18.91 5.54
CA LYS A 292 7.88 19.74 5.20
C LYS A 292 7.29 19.33 3.85
N LEU A 293 8.12 19.17 2.81
CA LEU A 293 7.67 18.71 1.49
C LEU A 293 7.00 17.33 1.56
N VAL A 294 7.59 16.37 2.27
CA VAL A 294 7.03 15.02 2.41
C VAL A 294 5.66 15.08 3.08
N ARG A 295 5.49 15.87 4.15
CA ARG A 295 4.19 16.06 4.80
C ARG A 295 3.16 16.66 3.84
N GLU A 296 3.53 17.70 3.12
CA GLU A 296 2.66 18.33 2.12
C GLU A 296 2.20 17.32 1.05
N LEU A 297 3.12 16.50 0.54
CA LEU A 297 2.79 15.48 -0.46
C LEU A 297 1.94 14.35 0.11
N VAL A 298 2.21 13.90 1.33
CA VAL A 298 1.42 12.88 2.03
C VAL A 298 -0.02 13.37 2.26
N ASP A 299 -0.18 14.61 2.72
CA ASP A 299 -1.51 15.21 2.90
C ASP A 299 -2.23 15.37 1.57
N PHE A 300 -1.48 15.72 0.52
CA PHE A 300 -2.01 15.83 -0.84
C PHE A 300 -2.46 14.48 -1.42
N GLU A 301 -1.70 13.41 -1.19
CA GLU A 301 -2.06 12.03 -1.55
C GLU A 301 -3.32 11.57 -0.83
N ARG A 302 -3.42 11.83 0.48
CA ARG A 302 -4.61 11.52 1.29
C ARG A 302 -5.86 12.21 0.78
N GLN A 303 -5.76 13.49 0.37
CA GLN A 303 -6.88 14.23 -0.24
C GLN A 303 -7.39 13.59 -1.54
N HIS A 304 -6.53 12.85 -2.23
CA HIS A 304 -6.87 12.13 -3.46
C HIS A 304 -7.17 10.65 -3.21
N ALA A 305 -7.33 10.21 -1.95
CA ALA A 305 -7.56 8.81 -1.57
C ALA A 305 -6.45 7.85 -2.06
N ILE A 306 -5.20 8.30 -1.99
CA ILE A 306 -4.01 7.49 -2.24
C ILE A 306 -3.38 7.14 -0.90
N ASP A 307 -2.99 5.88 -0.71
CA ASP A 307 -2.18 5.48 0.44
C ASP A 307 -0.71 5.95 0.25
N PRO A 308 -0.20 6.85 1.10
CA PRO A 308 1.20 7.29 1.05
C PRO A 308 2.20 6.22 1.54
N GLY A 309 1.70 5.12 2.10
CA GLY A 309 2.51 4.10 2.76
C GLY A 309 3.31 4.66 3.94
N ASP A 310 4.49 4.08 4.18
CA ASP A 310 5.32 4.40 5.34
C ASP A 310 6.35 5.51 5.09
N VAL A 311 6.19 6.30 4.01
CA VAL A 311 7.17 7.34 3.66
C VAL A 311 7.37 8.34 4.79
N LEU A 312 6.28 8.77 5.46
CA LEU A 312 6.36 9.77 6.52
C LEU A 312 7.11 9.24 7.76
N LYS A 313 6.90 7.97 8.11
CA LYS A 313 7.58 7.32 9.25
C LYS A 313 9.10 7.38 9.13
N GLN A 314 9.63 7.35 7.90
CA GLN A 314 11.08 7.42 7.65
C GLN A 314 11.68 8.79 8.02
N PHE A 315 10.86 9.83 8.10
CA PHE A 315 11.25 11.20 8.44
C PHE A 315 10.84 11.59 9.87
N GLU A 316 10.21 10.68 10.60
CA GLU A 316 9.83 10.89 11.99
C GLU A 316 10.94 10.40 12.93
N PRO A 317 11.28 11.15 13.98
CA PRO A 317 12.22 10.70 15.00
C PRO A 317 11.73 9.46 15.72
N GLU A 318 12.64 8.57 16.08
CA GLU A 318 12.34 7.37 16.85
C GLU A 318 12.62 7.58 18.34
N TRP A 319 12.04 6.72 19.18
CA TRP A 319 12.32 6.70 20.61
C TRP A 319 12.98 5.39 20.99
N ASP A 320 14.14 5.44 21.64
CA ASP A 320 14.78 4.27 22.21
C ASP A 320 14.30 4.04 23.64
N PRO A 321 13.54 2.95 23.92
CA PRO A 321 13.11 2.63 25.27
C PRO A 321 14.28 2.33 26.22
N GLY A 322 15.37 1.75 25.70
CA GLY A 322 16.53 1.33 26.49
C GLY A 322 17.32 2.52 27.02
N SER A 323 17.73 3.44 26.14
CA SER A 323 18.46 4.65 26.53
C SER A 323 17.58 5.83 26.95
N ARG A 324 16.25 5.74 26.77
CA ARG A 324 15.27 6.82 27.01
C ARG A 324 15.62 8.11 26.29
N ARG A 325 16.05 7.99 25.03
CA ARG A 325 16.46 9.13 24.20
C ARG A 325 15.69 9.13 22.89
N ARG A 326 15.40 10.34 22.41
CA ARG A 326 14.97 10.58 21.03
C ARG A 326 16.15 10.29 20.12
N ILE A 327 15.94 9.44 19.13
CA ILE A 327 16.88 9.16 18.05
C ILE A 327 16.42 9.96 16.82
N PRO A 328 17.35 10.56 16.04
CA PRO A 328 17.01 11.15 14.74
C PRO A 328 16.30 10.16 13.83
N SER A 329 15.55 10.69 12.85
CA SER A 329 14.77 9.85 11.95
C SER A 329 15.66 8.88 11.15
N PRO A 330 15.12 7.75 10.65
CA PRO A 330 15.84 6.87 9.74
C PRO A 330 16.45 7.62 8.54
N ALA A 331 15.72 8.59 7.97
CA ALA A 331 16.19 9.42 6.88
C ALA A 331 17.36 10.33 7.30
N ASP A 332 17.30 10.96 8.48
CA ASP A 332 18.40 11.78 9.01
C ASP A 332 19.67 10.94 9.20
N ARG A 333 19.57 9.76 9.80
CA ARG A 333 20.74 8.91 10.06
C ARG A 333 21.41 8.42 8.77
N ARG A 334 20.63 8.06 7.75
CA ARG A 334 21.19 7.74 6.41
C ARG A 334 21.83 8.96 5.76
N ALA A 335 21.16 10.12 5.81
CA ALA A 335 21.68 11.36 5.25
C ALA A 335 22.98 11.80 5.92
N ASP A 336 23.07 11.73 7.25
CA ASP A 336 24.26 12.05 8.04
C ASP A 336 25.43 11.15 7.65
N ALA A 337 25.21 9.84 7.57
CA ALA A 337 26.23 8.89 7.15
C ALA A 337 26.75 9.19 5.73
N VAL A 338 25.85 9.45 4.77
CA VAL A 338 26.22 9.79 3.39
C VAL A 338 27.00 11.10 3.32
N VAL A 339 26.58 12.13 4.05
CA VAL A 339 27.28 13.42 4.09
C VAL A 339 28.65 13.29 4.75
N ALA A 340 28.76 12.55 5.86
CA ALA A 340 30.02 12.27 6.53
C ALA A 340 31.00 11.54 5.60
N TRP A 341 30.52 10.51 4.90
CA TRP A 341 31.33 9.77 3.93
C TRP A 341 31.80 10.65 2.76
N MET A 342 30.89 11.43 2.17
CA MET A 342 31.19 12.38 1.10
C MET A 342 32.24 13.42 1.52
N ARG A 343 32.24 13.82 2.80
CA ARG A 343 33.18 14.80 3.37
C ARG A 343 34.56 14.23 3.69
N GLY A 344 34.80 12.94 3.45
CA GLY A 344 36.12 12.33 3.66
C GLY A 344 36.27 11.56 4.97
N ALA A 345 35.18 11.23 5.68
CA ALA A 345 35.27 10.41 6.89
C ALA A 345 36.00 9.08 6.64
N ASP A 346 36.65 8.55 7.69
CA ASP A 346 37.22 7.21 7.68
C ASP A 346 36.10 6.16 7.76
N TRP A 347 36.22 5.08 6.95
CA TRP A 347 35.16 4.07 6.82
C TRP A 347 34.96 3.27 8.11
N GLY A 348 36.07 2.79 8.70
CA GLY A 348 36.01 2.00 9.93
C GLY A 348 35.42 2.81 11.09
N LYS A 349 35.82 4.08 11.20
CA LYS A 349 35.24 5.01 12.18
C LYS A 349 33.75 5.23 11.93
N LEU A 350 33.34 5.48 10.69
CA LEU A 350 31.94 5.69 10.33
C LEU A 350 31.06 4.47 10.66
N LEU A 351 31.56 3.25 10.41
CA LEU A 351 30.88 2.00 10.79
C LEU A 351 30.67 1.92 12.31
N MET A 352 31.72 2.17 13.09
CA MET A 352 31.66 2.10 14.55
C MET A 352 30.73 3.16 15.15
N GLU A 353 30.80 4.41 14.67
CA GLU A 353 30.00 5.52 15.20
C GLU A 353 28.52 5.40 14.84
N SER A 354 28.23 4.94 13.62
CA SER A 354 26.87 4.75 13.13
C SER A 354 26.22 3.44 13.61
N GLN A 355 27.01 2.52 14.16
CA GLN A 355 26.57 1.18 14.58
C GLN A 355 25.80 0.46 13.46
N SER A 356 26.41 0.43 12.27
CA SER A 356 25.84 -0.19 11.08
C SER A 356 26.63 -1.43 10.67
N GLU A 357 25.96 -2.39 10.06
CA GLU A 357 26.63 -3.47 9.33
C GLU A 357 27.30 -2.89 8.07
N GLU A 358 28.48 -3.40 7.72
CA GLU A 358 29.26 -2.88 6.60
C GLU A 358 28.51 -2.94 5.26
N GLY A 359 27.83 -4.05 5.00
CA GLY A 359 27.03 -4.23 3.79
C GLY A 359 25.80 -3.31 3.73
N ASP A 360 25.20 -2.95 4.86
CA ASP A 360 24.08 -2.00 4.91
C ASP A 360 24.59 -0.59 4.58
N LEU A 361 25.69 -0.18 5.21
CA LEU A 361 26.28 1.13 4.97
C LEU A 361 26.75 1.28 3.52
N GLN A 362 27.40 0.26 2.95
CA GLN A 362 27.80 0.26 1.53
C GLN A 362 26.59 0.41 0.61
N ARG A 363 25.49 -0.33 0.86
CA ARG A 363 24.26 -0.25 0.07
C ARG A 363 23.60 1.13 0.16
N ILE A 364 23.62 1.79 1.33
CA ILE A 364 23.16 3.18 1.47
C ILE A 364 23.96 4.11 0.53
N MET A 365 25.30 3.97 0.50
CA MET A 365 26.14 4.80 -0.36
C MET A 365 25.88 4.56 -1.85
N LEU A 366 25.71 3.30 -2.25
CA LEU A 366 25.39 2.93 -3.64
C LEU A 366 24.01 3.42 -4.07
N GLN A 367 22.98 3.27 -3.22
CA GLN A 367 21.64 3.81 -3.47
C GLN A 367 21.66 5.34 -3.57
N ALA A 368 22.39 6.02 -2.68
CA ALA A 368 22.56 7.47 -2.76
C ALA A 368 23.27 7.89 -4.06
N ALA A 369 24.33 7.17 -4.46
CA ALA A 369 25.02 7.40 -5.71
C ALA A 369 24.11 7.17 -6.94
N GLU A 370 23.20 6.20 -6.88
CA GLU A 370 22.19 5.95 -7.92
C GLU A 370 21.18 7.10 -8.02
N VAL A 371 20.68 7.61 -6.88
CA VAL A 371 19.79 8.79 -6.86
C VAL A 371 20.49 10.00 -7.48
N LEU A 372 21.76 10.26 -7.13
CA LEU A 372 22.55 11.36 -7.68
C LEU A 372 22.81 11.18 -9.18
N MET A 373 23.08 9.96 -9.64
CA MET A 373 23.26 9.66 -11.06
C MET A 373 21.98 9.98 -11.87
N GLN A 374 20.80 9.72 -11.32
CA GLN A 374 19.53 10.09 -11.97
C GLN A 374 19.39 11.62 -12.08
N LEU A 375 19.83 12.38 -11.07
CA LEU A 375 19.82 13.86 -11.10
C LEU A 375 20.77 14.44 -12.15
N GLU A 376 21.90 13.77 -12.44
CA GLU A 376 22.82 14.16 -13.51
C GLU A 376 22.17 14.13 -14.91
N GLY A 377 21.13 13.31 -15.10
CA GLY A 377 20.39 13.22 -16.37
C GLY A 377 19.39 14.36 -16.59
N LEU A 378 19.13 15.20 -15.59
CA LEU A 378 18.05 16.19 -15.65
C LEU A 378 18.46 17.49 -16.37
N PRO A 379 17.51 18.30 -16.88
CA PRO A 379 17.81 19.52 -17.63
C PRO A 379 18.30 20.71 -16.78
N PHE A 380 18.69 20.52 -15.51
CA PHE A 380 19.05 21.59 -14.57
C PHE A 380 20.58 21.64 -14.31
N PRO A 381 21.33 22.59 -14.88
CA PRO A 381 22.81 22.61 -14.81
C PRO A 381 23.39 22.59 -13.39
N ASP A 382 22.81 23.37 -12.48
CA ASP A 382 23.28 23.47 -11.10
C ASP A 382 23.09 22.15 -10.34
N VAL A 383 21.93 21.52 -10.53
CA VAL A 383 21.61 20.21 -9.96
C VAL A 383 22.55 19.14 -10.52
N ARG A 384 22.77 19.12 -11.84
CA ARG A 384 23.69 18.17 -12.48
C ARG A 384 25.10 18.28 -11.92
N THR A 385 25.60 19.50 -11.80
CA THR A 385 26.97 19.76 -11.33
C THR A 385 27.14 19.32 -9.89
N ALA A 386 26.21 19.71 -9.01
CA ALA A 386 26.23 19.35 -7.60
C ALA A 386 26.05 17.84 -7.38
N ALA A 387 25.13 17.20 -8.11
CA ALA A 387 24.89 15.77 -8.01
C ALA A 387 26.10 14.95 -8.48
N ARG A 388 26.73 15.36 -9.59
CA ARG A 388 27.95 14.74 -10.09
C ARG A 388 29.11 14.84 -9.11
N ASP A 389 29.34 16.03 -8.55
CA ASP A 389 30.37 16.25 -7.55
C ASP A 389 30.14 15.37 -6.30
N ALA A 390 28.89 15.32 -5.80
CA ALA A 390 28.53 14.47 -4.66
C ALA A 390 28.77 12.99 -4.97
N ARG A 391 28.31 12.51 -6.13
CA ARG A 391 28.44 11.10 -6.52
C ARG A 391 29.89 10.67 -6.63
N LEU A 392 30.74 11.48 -7.26
CA LEU A 392 32.17 11.18 -7.40
C LEU A 392 32.88 11.10 -6.04
N ARG A 393 32.47 11.91 -5.06
CA ARG A 393 33.02 11.86 -3.69
C ARG A 393 32.53 10.66 -2.87
N LEU A 394 31.33 10.15 -3.17
CA LEU A 394 30.78 8.94 -2.53
C LEU A 394 31.42 7.65 -3.06
N LEU A 395 31.67 7.58 -4.38
CA LEU A 395 32.25 6.42 -5.05
C LEU A 395 33.77 6.36 -4.88
N ARG A 396 34.21 6.10 -3.64
CA ARG A 396 35.62 5.86 -3.27
C ARG A 396 35.74 4.60 -2.41
N THR A 397 36.91 4.00 -2.37
CA THR A 397 37.19 2.81 -1.55
C THR A 397 36.80 3.04 -0.08
N PRO A 398 36.11 2.09 0.58
CA PRO A 398 35.80 0.73 0.14
C PRO A 398 34.41 0.55 -0.50
N VAL A 399 33.69 1.63 -0.84
CA VAL A 399 32.35 1.52 -1.43
C VAL A 399 32.38 0.86 -2.81
N ILE A 400 33.42 1.16 -3.60
CA ILE A 400 33.67 0.60 -4.95
C ILE A 400 34.79 -0.43 -4.97
#